data_AF-A0A947D332-F1
#
_entry.id   AF-A0A947D332-F1
#
_cell.length_a   1.000
_cell.length_b   1.000
_cell.length_c   1.000
_cell.angle_alpha   90.00
_cell.angle_beta   90.00
_cell.angle_gamma   90.00
#
_symmetry.space_group_name_H-M   'P 1'
#
loop_
_entity.id
_entity.type
_entity.pdbx_description
1 polymer ?
#
loop_
_entity_poly.entity_id
_entity_poly.type
_entity_poly.pdbx_seq_one_letter_code
_entity_poly.pdbx_strand_id
1 'polypeptide(L)'
;MRMPLCLAVGLALCSQPATAAPPASVGPAPQTSTAGIRADPAAGYALVKRLIAGLPEVAERLAAAEAAGTGSEVWDFGCPIVTVAAGPDADHAGLLVDLALMSVVARAEIVKLGYAKVEVDRILDGLEAKRLAALKPVLRDATDADIAYSKVQRETEKAAVAAFAKLRAGMKRKPMRIVVPEECFDEGFSKSVVTEPPGGKVRLLADFAERLCRAQGLDPADPARCDRWTAADAEAAVGHWGRYRYAIAWADGRSATGTVDIAVDQAETVTIPPPSPPR
;
A
#
# COMPACT_ATOMS: atom_id res chain seq x y z
N MET A 1 -59.51 -44.36 -31.47
CA MET A 1 -60.11 -43.07 -31.06
C MET A 1 -59.53 -42.66 -29.71
N ARG A 2 -59.14 -41.38 -29.58
CA ARG A 2 -58.53 -40.69 -28.42
C ARG A 2 -56.99 -40.72 -28.33
N MET A 3 -56.38 -39.69 -28.93
CA MET A 3 -55.04 -39.19 -28.59
C MET A 3 -55.13 -38.32 -27.32
N PRO A 4 -54.10 -38.27 -26.46
CA PRO A 4 -54.01 -37.27 -25.42
C PRO A 4 -53.30 -36.01 -25.94
N LEU A 5 -53.89 -34.87 -25.61
CA LEU A 5 -53.39 -33.51 -25.80
C LEU A 5 -52.12 -33.28 -24.95
N CYS A 6 -51.01 -32.85 -25.56
CA CYS A 6 -49.90 -32.22 -24.85
C CYS A 6 -50.22 -30.74 -24.62
N LEU A 7 -50.43 -30.35 -23.36
CA LEU A 7 -50.46 -28.94 -22.94
C LEU A 7 -49.03 -28.48 -22.70
N ALA A 8 -48.53 -27.56 -23.53
CA ALA A 8 -47.26 -26.86 -23.30
C ALA A 8 -47.50 -25.66 -22.37
N VAL A 9 -46.90 -25.69 -21.18
CA VAL A 9 -46.88 -24.55 -20.25
C VAL A 9 -45.64 -23.71 -20.57
N GLY A 10 -45.84 -22.54 -21.18
CA GLY A 10 -44.80 -21.54 -21.39
C GLY A 10 -44.56 -20.73 -20.10
N LEU A 11 -43.40 -20.90 -19.49
CA LEU A 11 -42.90 -20.03 -18.41
C LEU A 11 -42.31 -18.76 -19.04
N ALA A 12 -43.05 -17.66 -18.96
CA ALA A 12 -42.54 -16.33 -19.25
C ALA A 12 -41.68 -15.84 -18.07
N LEU A 13 -40.37 -15.77 -18.26
CA LEU A 13 -39.44 -15.09 -17.35
C LEU A 13 -39.62 -13.58 -17.50
N CYS A 14 -40.26 -12.95 -16.53
CA CYS A 14 -40.23 -11.49 -16.38
C CYS A 14 -38.83 -11.07 -15.89
N SER A 15 -38.02 -10.55 -16.81
CA SER A 15 -36.77 -9.86 -16.51
C SER A 15 -37.08 -8.59 -15.71
N GLN A 16 -36.71 -8.55 -14.44
CA GLN A 16 -36.76 -7.30 -13.68
C GLN A 16 -35.62 -6.38 -14.14
N PRO A 17 -35.89 -5.08 -14.38
CA PRO A 17 -34.82 -4.13 -14.67
C PRO A 17 -33.93 -3.99 -13.43
N ALA A 18 -32.62 -4.17 -13.63
CA ALA A 18 -31.62 -3.91 -12.61
C ALA A 18 -31.68 -2.43 -12.23
N THR A 19 -32.11 -2.14 -11.00
CA THR A 19 -32.00 -0.82 -10.40
C THR A 19 -30.50 -0.51 -10.26
N ALA A 20 -29.99 0.35 -11.13
CA ALA A 20 -28.65 0.89 -11.01
C ALA A 20 -28.55 1.61 -9.66
N ALA A 21 -27.53 1.26 -8.86
CA ALA A 21 -27.22 1.99 -7.64
C ALA A 21 -26.96 3.47 -7.99
N PRO A 22 -27.45 4.42 -7.19
CA PRO A 22 -27.18 5.83 -7.43
C PRO A 22 -25.66 6.07 -7.40
N PRO A 23 -25.13 6.96 -8.27
CA PRO A 23 -23.73 7.35 -8.19
C PRO A 23 -23.46 7.94 -6.81
N ALA A 24 -22.37 7.49 -6.17
CA ALA A 24 -21.89 8.09 -4.93
C ALA A 24 -21.83 9.61 -5.12
N SER A 25 -22.38 10.37 -4.17
CA SER A 25 -22.38 11.84 -4.20
C SER A 25 -20.94 12.34 -4.40
N VAL A 26 -20.67 12.90 -5.58
CA VAL A 26 -19.38 13.51 -5.90
C VAL A 26 -19.34 14.83 -5.15
N GLY A 27 -18.80 14.80 -3.94
CA GLY A 27 -18.40 16.03 -3.23
C GLY A 27 -17.37 16.80 -4.07
N PRO A 28 -17.09 18.07 -3.72
CA PRO A 28 -16.05 18.83 -4.39
C PRO A 28 -14.72 18.06 -4.37
N ALA A 29 -14.03 18.04 -5.51
CA ALA A 29 -12.72 17.39 -5.61
C ALA A 29 -11.78 17.96 -4.53
N PRO A 30 -10.96 17.12 -3.88
CA PRO A 30 -10.09 17.59 -2.82
C PRO A 30 -9.10 18.62 -3.36
N GLN A 31 -8.78 19.63 -2.55
CA GLN A 31 -7.82 20.68 -2.92
C GLN A 31 -6.42 20.10 -3.10
N THR A 32 -6.02 19.20 -2.19
CA THR A 32 -4.77 18.44 -2.27
C THR A 32 -5.00 16.95 -2.01
N SER A 33 -4.03 16.13 -2.38
CA SER A 33 -4.09 14.68 -2.18
C SER A 33 -4.16 14.31 -0.69
N THR A 34 -3.36 14.98 0.15
CA THR A 34 -3.41 14.84 1.61
C THR A 34 -4.77 15.26 2.16
N ALA A 35 -5.31 16.41 1.72
CA ALA A 35 -6.61 16.88 2.16
C ALA A 35 -7.73 15.88 1.84
N GLY A 36 -7.66 15.20 0.69
CA GLY A 36 -8.60 14.14 0.32
C GLY A 36 -8.60 12.96 1.29
N ILE A 37 -7.41 12.49 1.71
CA ILE A 37 -7.29 11.41 2.70
C ILE A 37 -7.79 11.86 4.08
N ARG A 38 -7.47 13.09 4.49
CA ARG A 38 -7.87 13.62 5.80
C ARG A 38 -9.38 13.85 5.94
N ALA A 39 -10.04 14.23 4.86
CA ALA A 39 -11.48 14.51 4.86
C ALA A 39 -12.30 13.25 5.18
N ASP A 40 -11.93 12.10 4.60
CA ASP A 40 -12.53 10.80 4.90
C ASP A 40 -11.44 9.71 4.96
N PRO A 41 -10.85 9.46 6.13
CA PRO A 41 -9.86 8.41 6.32
C PRO A 41 -10.32 7.01 5.91
N ALA A 42 -11.61 6.70 6.05
CA ALA A 42 -12.12 5.37 5.73
C ALA A 42 -12.20 5.18 4.21
N ALA A 43 -12.71 6.18 3.48
CA ALA A 43 -12.69 6.18 2.02
C ALA A 43 -11.25 6.23 1.48
N GLY A 44 -10.38 7.04 2.10
CA GLY A 44 -8.95 7.11 1.79
C GLY A 44 -8.26 5.76 1.95
N TYR A 45 -8.49 5.07 3.08
CA TYR A 45 -7.99 3.73 3.31
C TYR A 45 -8.50 2.73 2.28
N ALA A 46 -9.81 2.72 1.98
CA ALA A 46 -10.39 1.82 0.98
C ALA A 46 -9.79 2.05 -0.41
N LEU A 47 -9.52 3.31 -0.77
CA LEU A 47 -8.82 3.67 -2.00
C LEU A 47 -7.38 3.14 -2.01
N VAL A 48 -6.61 3.43 -0.97
CA VAL A 48 -5.22 2.96 -0.80
C VAL A 48 -5.15 1.44 -0.88
N LYS A 49 -6.01 0.73 -0.14
CA LYS A 49 -6.08 -0.74 -0.14
C LYS A 49 -6.32 -1.33 -1.54
N ARG A 50 -7.22 -0.72 -2.31
CA ARG A 50 -7.47 -1.12 -3.70
C ARG A 50 -6.27 -0.85 -4.62
N LEU A 51 -5.60 0.29 -4.46
CA LEU A 51 -4.40 0.62 -5.25
C LEU A 51 -3.26 -0.35 -4.93
N ILE A 52 -3.02 -0.66 -3.66
CA ILE A 52 -2.04 -1.65 -3.20
C ILE A 52 -2.34 -3.03 -3.80
N ALA A 53 -3.58 -3.48 -3.73
CA ALA A 53 -3.98 -4.77 -4.33
C ALA A 53 -3.78 -4.83 -5.85
N GLY A 54 -3.73 -3.68 -6.54
CA GLY A 54 -3.47 -3.56 -7.97
C GLY A 54 -2.01 -3.27 -8.35
N LEU A 55 -1.08 -3.27 -7.39
CA LEU A 55 0.35 -3.11 -7.69
C LEU A 55 0.91 -4.40 -8.32
N PRO A 56 1.68 -4.30 -9.43
CA PRO A 56 2.35 -5.45 -10.03
C PRO A 56 3.24 -6.21 -9.04
N GLU A 57 3.97 -5.49 -8.19
CA GLU A 57 4.88 -6.05 -7.19
C GLU A 57 4.12 -6.88 -6.14
N VAL A 58 2.91 -6.44 -5.77
CA VAL A 58 2.01 -7.21 -4.90
C VAL A 58 1.52 -8.45 -5.65
N ALA A 59 1.12 -8.32 -6.91
CA ALA A 59 0.68 -9.46 -7.71
C ALA A 59 1.79 -10.51 -7.89
N GLU A 60 3.02 -10.09 -8.20
CA GLU A 60 4.20 -10.94 -8.32
C GLU A 60 4.51 -11.65 -7.00
N ARG A 61 4.50 -10.92 -5.87
CA ARG A 61 4.67 -11.48 -4.53
C ARG A 61 3.61 -12.54 -4.22
N LEU A 62 2.36 -12.26 -4.55
CA LEU A 62 1.25 -13.19 -4.35
C LEU A 62 1.27 -14.36 -5.36
N ALA A 63 1.94 -14.24 -6.49
CA ALA A 63 2.14 -15.34 -7.45
C ALA A 63 3.33 -16.24 -7.08
N ALA A 64 4.30 -15.75 -6.31
CA ALA A 64 5.44 -16.53 -5.86
C ALA A 64 5.01 -17.83 -5.17
N ALA A 65 5.59 -18.95 -5.62
CA ALA A 65 5.27 -20.31 -5.15
C ALA A 65 5.61 -20.50 -3.67
N GLU A 66 6.59 -19.75 -3.19
CA GLU A 66 7.04 -19.77 -1.81
C GLU A 66 6.51 -18.51 -1.11
N ALA A 67 5.79 -18.67 0.00
CA ALA A 67 5.79 -17.62 1.01
C ALA A 67 7.26 -17.46 1.43
N ALA A 68 7.81 -16.24 1.38
CA ALA A 68 9.21 -16.04 1.80
C ALA A 68 9.41 -16.69 3.18
N GLY A 69 10.38 -17.59 3.29
CA GLY A 69 10.57 -18.43 4.48
C GLY A 69 10.41 -19.94 4.29
N THR A 70 10.35 -20.46 3.06
CA THR A 70 10.40 -21.90 2.75
C THR A 70 11.78 -22.50 3.10
N GLY A 71 11.95 -22.77 4.38
CA GLY A 71 13.18 -23.24 5.02
C GLY A 71 13.21 -22.88 6.50
N SER A 72 12.46 -21.86 6.91
CA SER A 72 12.22 -21.49 8.30
C SER A 72 10.98 -22.20 8.86
N GLU A 73 10.97 -22.51 10.16
CA GLU A 73 9.75 -22.97 10.85
C GLU A 73 8.77 -21.81 11.16
N VAL A 74 9.19 -20.58 10.84
CA VAL A 74 8.57 -19.33 11.27
C VAL A 74 8.30 -18.40 10.08
N TRP A 75 7.16 -17.71 10.13
CA TRP A 75 6.81 -16.61 9.22
C TRP A 75 6.61 -15.33 10.03
N ASP A 76 7.18 -14.23 9.56
CA ASP A 76 7.25 -12.96 10.28
C ASP A 76 6.07 -12.04 9.95
N PHE A 77 5.21 -11.81 10.94
CA PHE A 77 4.08 -10.90 10.87
C PHE A 77 4.49 -9.47 11.19
N GLY A 78 4.04 -8.53 10.36
CA GLY A 78 4.30 -7.10 10.58
C GLY A 78 5.46 -6.56 9.74
N CYS A 79 6.13 -7.39 8.93
CA CYS A 79 7.25 -6.98 8.09
C CYS A 79 6.87 -7.05 6.60
N PRO A 80 6.17 -6.03 6.07
CA PRO A 80 5.81 -6.03 4.67
C PRO A 80 7.06 -5.89 3.80
N ILE A 81 7.48 -6.97 3.14
CA ILE A 81 8.56 -6.99 2.13
C ILE A 81 8.28 -6.03 0.95
N VAL A 82 7.00 -5.68 0.71
CA VAL A 82 6.57 -4.87 -0.43
C VAL A 82 6.50 -3.36 -0.12
N THR A 83 7.09 -2.91 1.00
CA THR A 83 7.36 -1.47 1.27
C THR A 83 8.16 -0.82 0.15
N VAL A 84 8.85 -1.61 -0.68
CA VAL A 84 9.63 -1.13 -1.82
C VAL A 84 8.78 -0.47 -2.91
N ALA A 85 7.57 -0.97 -3.15
CA ALA A 85 6.72 -0.51 -4.24
C ALA A 85 5.94 0.77 -3.91
N ALA A 86 5.70 1.03 -2.62
CA ALA A 86 4.97 2.21 -2.19
C ALA A 86 5.86 3.44 -1.94
N GLY A 87 7.16 3.21 -1.75
CA GLY A 87 8.10 4.24 -1.29
C GLY A 87 7.89 4.59 0.19
N PRO A 88 8.88 5.23 0.83
CA PRO A 88 8.73 5.83 2.15
C PRO A 88 7.96 7.14 1.97
N ASP A 89 6.64 7.04 1.90
CA ASP A 89 5.81 8.22 2.11
C ASP A 89 5.93 8.60 3.59
N ALA A 90 6.74 9.62 3.88
CA ALA A 90 6.94 10.20 5.21
C ALA A 90 5.70 10.97 5.73
N ASP A 91 4.53 10.74 5.13
CA ASP A 91 3.27 11.38 5.48
C ASP A 91 2.30 10.41 6.17
N HIS A 92 1.17 10.96 6.57
CA HIS A 92 0.08 10.25 7.21
C HIS A 92 -0.56 9.17 6.30
N ALA A 93 -0.40 9.26 4.98
CA ALA A 93 -0.84 8.24 4.04
C ALA A 93 0.08 7.00 4.05
N GLY A 94 1.36 7.15 4.43
CA GLY A 94 2.27 6.04 4.68
C GLY A 94 1.72 5.02 5.70
N LEU A 95 1.03 5.49 6.74
CA LEU A 95 0.38 4.60 7.73
C LEU A 95 -0.81 3.82 7.14
N LEU A 96 -1.56 4.44 6.22
CA LEU A 96 -2.65 3.75 5.50
C LEU A 96 -2.11 2.73 4.51
N VAL A 97 -0.99 3.05 3.86
CA VAL A 97 -0.26 2.16 2.96
C VAL A 97 0.25 0.93 3.71
N ASP A 98 0.89 1.11 4.86
CA ASP A 98 1.34 -0.01 5.71
C ASP A 98 0.17 -0.91 6.13
N LEU A 99 -0.92 -0.31 6.63
CA LEU A 99 -2.13 -1.05 6.99
C LEU A 99 -2.74 -1.80 5.80
N ALA A 100 -2.72 -1.20 4.61
CA ALA A 100 -3.22 -1.83 3.39
C ALA A 100 -2.32 -2.99 2.93
N LEU A 101 -1.01 -2.80 2.92
CA LEU A 101 -0.01 -3.82 2.62
C LEU A 101 -0.16 -5.02 3.54
N MET A 102 -0.19 -4.77 4.85
CA MET A 102 -0.42 -5.81 5.85
C MET A 102 -1.74 -6.54 5.62
N SER A 103 -2.84 -5.83 5.35
CA SER A 103 -4.13 -6.47 5.10
C SER A 103 -4.13 -7.31 3.83
N VAL A 104 -3.61 -6.80 2.71
CA VAL A 104 -3.66 -7.50 1.41
C VAL A 104 -2.67 -8.67 1.38
N VAL A 105 -1.41 -8.43 1.75
CA VAL A 105 -0.34 -9.41 1.62
C VAL A 105 -0.43 -10.49 2.70
N ALA A 106 -0.56 -10.10 3.99
CA ALA A 106 -0.56 -11.08 5.08
C ALA A 106 -1.75 -12.05 4.99
N ARG A 107 -2.93 -11.59 4.55
CA ARG A 107 -4.08 -12.47 4.32
C ARG A 107 -3.74 -13.61 3.38
N ALA A 108 -3.21 -13.27 2.20
CA ALA A 108 -2.91 -14.25 1.17
C ALA A 108 -1.76 -15.16 1.59
N GLU A 109 -0.69 -14.62 2.20
CA GLU A 109 0.46 -15.42 2.64
C GLU A 109 0.09 -16.38 3.75
N ILE A 110 -0.64 -15.94 4.78
CA ILE A 110 -1.03 -16.81 5.90
C ILE A 110 -1.95 -17.95 5.43
N VAL A 111 -2.81 -17.69 4.43
CA VAL A 111 -3.59 -18.76 3.79
C VAL A 111 -2.68 -19.77 3.08
N LYS A 112 -1.64 -19.32 2.36
CA LYS A 112 -0.64 -20.21 1.74
C LYS A 112 0.12 -21.06 2.76
N LEU A 113 0.31 -20.57 3.99
CA LEU A 113 0.92 -21.34 5.08
C LEU A 113 0.04 -22.52 5.55
N GLY A 114 -1.24 -22.55 5.17
CA GLY A 114 -2.19 -23.63 5.49
C GLY A 114 -3.23 -23.27 6.54
N TYR A 115 -3.34 -21.98 6.93
CA TYR A 115 -4.43 -21.52 7.78
C TYR A 115 -5.73 -21.37 6.98
N ALA A 116 -6.86 -21.69 7.59
CA ALA A 116 -8.16 -21.59 6.94
C ALA A 116 -8.53 -20.13 6.66
N LYS A 117 -8.90 -19.81 5.41
CA LYS A 117 -9.21 -18.45 4.96
C LYS A 117 -10.22 -17.72 5.87
N VAL A 118 -11.29 -18.40 6.28
CA VAL A 118 -12.32 -17.81 7.16
C VAL A 118 -11.76 -17.34 8.50
N GLU A 119 -10.80 -18.07 9.07
CA GLU A 119 -10.16 -17.71 10.34
C GLU A 119 -9.15 -16.59 10.16
N VAL A 120 -8.38 -16.63 9.06
CA VAL A 120 -7.47 -15.55 8.68
C VAL A 120 -8.23 -14.25 8.51
N ASP A 121 -9.33 -14.28 7.76
CA ASP A 121 -10.15 -13.08 7.53
C ASP A 121 -10.72 -12.54 8.82
N ARG A 122 -11.33 -13.40 9.66
CA ARG A 122 -11.90 -13.00 10.95
C ARG A 122 -10.86 -12.33 11.86
N ILE A 123 -9.64 -12.88 11.94
CA ILE A 123 -8.57 -12.29 12.74
C ILE A 123 -8.15 -10.95 12.15
N LEU A 124 -7.81 -10.91 10.87
CA LEU A 124 -7.24 -9.72 10.24
C LEU A 124 -8.28 -8.59 10.08
N ASP A 125 -9.58 -8.89 9.89
CA ASP A 125 -10.66 -7.90 9.86
C ASP A 125 -10.76 -7.13 11.19
N GLY A 126 -10.70 -7.84 12.32
CA GLY A 126 -10.76 -7.21 13.64
C GLY A 126 -9.55 -6.31 13.92
N LEU A 127 -8.36 -6.73 13.48
CA LEU A 127 -7.13 -5.94 13.62
C LEU A 127 -7.14 -4.72 12.71
N GLU A 128 -7.54 -4.90 11.45
CA GLU A 128 -7.66 -3.84 10.46
C GLU A 128 -8.64 -2.76 10.93
N ALA A 129 -9.81 -3.15 11.43
CA ALA A 129 -10.77 -2.22 12.01
C ALA A 129 -10.21 -1.46 13.23
N LYS A 130 -9.49 -2.15 14.13
CA LYS A 130 -8.86 -1.52 15.30
C LYS A 130 -7.76 -0.52 14.89
N ARG A 131 -6.88 -0.89 13.95
CA ARG A 131 -5.83 -0.01 13.43
C ARG A 131 -6.41 1.20 12.69
N LEU A 132 -7.40 0.99 11.83
CA LEU A 132 -8.07 2.08 11.11
C LEU A 132 -8.78 3.05 12.06
N ALA A 133 -9.43 2.55 13.11
CA ALA A 133 -10.05 3.39 14.14
C ALA A 133 -9.01 4.24 14.88
N ALA A 134 -7.83 3.67 15.17
CA ALA A 134 -6.73 4.37 15.80
C ALA A 134 -6.05 5.39 14.87
N LEU A 135 -6.09 5.20 13.54
CA LEU A 135 -5.53 6.14 12.58
C LEU A 135 -6.35 7.42 12.43
N LYS A 136 -7.67 7.38 12.68
CA LYS A 136 -8.53 8.57 12.54
C LYS A 136 -8.03 9.83 13.29
N PRO A 137 -7.64 9.76 14.57
CA PRO A 137 -7.03 10.92 15.25
C PRO A 137 -5.65 11.29 14.70
N VAL A 138 -4.85 10.29 14.30
CA VAL A 138 -3.48 10.48 13.77
C VAL A 138 -3.49 11.27 12.47
N LEU A 139 -4.37 10.90 11.55
CA LEU A 139 -4.47 11.59 10.26
C LEU A 139 -4.93 13.05 10.42
N ARG A 140 -5.51 13.42 11.57
CA ARG A 140 -6.00 14.78 11.88
C ARG A 140 -4.99 15.63 12.63
N ASP A 141 -4.16 15.05 13.50
CA ASP A 141 -3.17 15.74 14.33
C ASP A 141 -1.91 14.88 14.51
N ALA A 142 -0.73 15.46 14.28
CA ALA A 142 0.50 14.73 13.98
C ALA A 142 1.42 14.49 15.19
N THR A 143 1.41 15.39 16.19
CA THR A 143 2.57 15.51 17.11
C THR A 143 2.66 14.38 18.14
N ASP A 144 1.53 13.82 18.60
CA ASP A 144 1.49 12.72 19.60
C ASP A 144 0.89 11.42 19.06
N ALA A 145 0.30 11.48 17.86
CA ALA A 145 -0.54 10.41 17.37
C ALA A 145 0.27 9.26 16.74
N ASP A 146 1.49 9.53 16.28
CA ASP A 146 2.40 8.50 15.77
C ASP A 146 2.84 7.50 16.87
N ILE A 147 3.11 8.01 18.07
CA ILE A 147 3.41 7.18 19.26
C ILE A 147 2.18 6.32 19.62
N ALA A 148 0.99 6.92 19.61
CA ALA A 148 -0.25 6.21 19.90
C ALA A 148 -0.54 5.12 18.85
N TYR A 149 -0.29 5.40 17.57
CA TYR A 149 -0.46 4.44 16.50
C TYR A 149 0.53 3.28 16.62
N SER A 150 1.81 3.56 16.86
CA SER A 150 2.86 2.55 17.07
C SER A 150 2.49 1.58 18.20
N LYS A 151 1.90 2.08 19.29
CA LYS A 151 1.38 1.24 20.37
C LYS A 151 0.24 0.34 19.89
N VAL A 152 -0.75 0.90 19.19
CA VAL A 152 -1.88 0.11 18.65
C VAL A 152 -1.40 -0.94 17.65
N GLN A 153 -0.42 -0.61 16.80
CA GLN A 153 0.20 -1.52 15.85
C GLN A 153 0.82 -2.73 16.57
N ARG A 154 1.68 -2.48 17.57
CA ARG A 154 2.31 -3.56 18.35
C ARG A 154 1.29 -4.41 19.13
N GLU A 155 0.27 -3.79 19.71
CA GLU A 155 -0.81 -4.52 20.39
C GLU A 155 -1.58 -5.43 19.44
N THR A 156 -1.88 -4.95 18.23
CA THR A 156 -2.63 -5.71 17.23
C THR A 156 -1.79 -6.82 16.61
N GLU A 157 -0.49 -6.60 16.40
CA GLU A 157 0.48 -7.66 16.03
C GLU A 157 0.51 -8.79 17.06
N LYS A 158 0.69 -8.44 18.34
CA LYS A 158 0.70 -9.43 19.43
C LYS A 158 -0.62 -10.19 19.52
N ALA A 159 -1.75 -9.50 19.35
CA ALA A 159 -3.07 -10.13 19.33
C ALA A 159 -3.24 -11.09 18.13
N ALA A 160 -2.74 -10.71 16.94
CA ALA A 160 -2.75 -11.55 15.75
C ALA A 160 -1.99 -12.85 16.00
N VAL A 161 -0.74 -12.73 16.46
CA VAL A 161 0.14 -13.88 16.72
C VAL A 161 -0.46 -14.80 17.77
N ALA A 162 -1.01 -14.26 18.87
CA ALA A 162 -1.69 -15.06 19.88
C ALA A 162 -2.91 -15.82 19.31
N ALA A 163 -3.70 -15.16 18.46
CA ALA A 163 -4.85 -15.78 17.81
C ALA A 163 -4.42 -16.91 16.85
N PHE A 164 -3.40 -16.70 16.03
CA PHE A 164 -2.87 -17.73 15.14
C PHE A 164 -2.18 -18.87 15.89
N ALA A 165 -1.52 -18.60 17.01
CA ALA A 165 -0.95 -19.63 17.88
C ALA A 165 -2.05 -20.54 18.46
N LYS A 166 -3.17 -19.95 18.93
CA LYS A 166 -4.34 -20.69 19.42
C LYS A 166 -4.95 -21.58 18.33
N LEU A 167 -5.12 -21.05 17.12
CA LEU A 167 -5.61 -21.82 15.97
C LEU A 167 -4.66 -22.99 15.65
N ARG A 168 -3.37 -22.69 15.53
CA ARG A 168 -2.32 -23.68 15.24
C ARG A 168 -2.29 -24.81 16.27
N ALA A 169 -2.54 -24.53 17.55
CA ALA A 169 -2.59 -25.55 18.60
C ALA A 169 -3.68 -26.63 18.35
N GLY A 170 -4.83 -26.25 17.78
CA GLY A 170 -5.93 -27.17 17.46
C GLY A 170 -5.79 -27.93 16.13
N MET A 171 -4.81 -27.60 15.29
CA MET A 171 -4.66 -28.21 13.96
C MET A 171 -3.89 -29.55 14.01
N LYS A 172 -4.33 -30.53 13.21
CA LYS A 172 -3.62 -31.82 13.05
C LYS A 172 -2.28 -31.65 12.34
N ARG A 173 -2.29 -31.00 11.16
CA ARG A 173 -1.07 -30.56 10.47
C ARG A 173 -0.72 -29.18 10.99
N LYS A 174 0.50 -29.02 11.49
CA LYS A 174 0.97 -27.74 12.03
C LYS A 174 1.52 -26.88 10.88
N PRO A 175 0.86 -25.79 10.48
CA PRO A 175 1.46 -24.81 9.57
C PRO A 175 2.67 -24.13 10.25
N MET A 176 3.41 -23.33 9.48
CA MET A 176 4.49 -22.49 10.02
C MET A 176 3.99 -21.63 11.18
N ARG A 177 4.86 -21.38 12.16
CA ARG A 177 4.53 -20.52 13.29
C ARG A 177 4.61 -19.06 12.86
N ILE A 178 3.55 -18.30 13.09
CA ILE A 178 3.56 -16.86 12.87
C ILE A 178 4.16 -16.20 14.12
N VAL A 179 5.12 -15.29 13.94
CA VAL A 179 5.72 -14.50 15.03
C VAL A 179 5.70 -13.02 14.69
N VAL A 180 5.99 -12.15 15.66
CA VAL A 180 6.39 -10.77 15.39
C VAL A 180 7.90 -10.75 15.57
N PRO A 181 8.71 -10.46 14.54
CA PRO A 181 10.14 -10.35 14.73
C PRO A 181 10.46 -9.10 15.57
N GLU A 182 11.65 -9.09 16.17
CA GLU A 182 12.11 -7.93 16.94
C GLU A 182 12.35 -6.73 16.03
N GLU A 183 12.84 -6.99 14.82
CA GLU A 183 13.15 -6.02 13.78
C GLU A 183 12.66 -6.54 12.42
N CYS A 184 12.06 -5.67 11.61
CA CYS A 184 11.54 -6.04 10.28
C CYS A 184 12.54 -5.77 9.15
N PHE A 185 13.55 -4.94 9.40
CA PHE A 185 14.60 -4.55 8.47
C PHE A 185 15.83 -4.15 9.28
N ASP A 186 17.02 -4.53 8.81
CA ASP A 186 18.25 -3.88 9.26
C ASP A 186 18.15 -2.39 8.89
N GLU A 187 18.20 -1.51 9.88
CA GLU A 187 18.16 -0.06 9.70
C GLU A 187 19.31 0.36 8.77
N GLY A 188 19.03 0.75 7.52
CA GLY A 188 20.14 1.07 6.60
C GLY A 188 19.84 1.54 5.17
N PHE A 189 18.61 1.46 4.67
CA PHE A 189 18.33 1.83 3.28
C PHE A 189 18.02 3.31 3.09
N SER A 190 18.95 4.16 3.52
CA SER A 190 18.92 5.59 3.24
C SER A 190 19.91 5.90 2.12
N LYS A 191 19.47 6.64 1.10
CA LYS A 191 20.32 6.99 -0.03
C LYS A 191 20.29 8.49 -0.26
N SER A 192 21.47 9.09 -0.35
CA SER A 192 21.60 10.45 -0.86
C SER A 192 21.29 10.47 -2.35
N VAL A 193 20.57 11.49 -2.80
CA VAL A 193 20.26 11.68 -4.22
C VAL A 193 21.10 12.83 -4.75
N VAL A 194 21.94 12.53 -5.74
CA VAL A 194 22.79 13.52 -6.42
C VAL A 194 22.39 13.66 -7.88
N THR A 195 22.70 14.81 -8.48
CA THR A 195 22.36 15.11 -9.87
C THR A 195 23.60 15.22 -10.74
N GLU A 196 23.44 14.92 -12.02
CA GLU A 196 24.42 15.29 -13.04
C GLU A 196 23.77 16.24 -14.06
N PRO A 197 24.30 17.48 -14.25
CA PRO A 197 25.39 18.10 -13.49
C PRO A 197 25.03 18.33 -12.00
N PRO A 198 26.02 18.51 -11.11
CA PRO A 198 25.78 18.67 -9.68
C PRO A 198 25.02 19.97 -9.33
N GLY A 199 24.44 19.99 -8.13
CA GLY A 199 23.74 21.16 -7.57
C GLY A 199 22.29 21.34 -8.01
N GLY A 200 21.68 20.32 -8.63
CA GLY A 200 20.26 20.33 -8.96
C GLY A 200 19.40 20.06 -7.73
N LYS A 201 18.34 20.84 -7.54
CA LYS A 201 17.33 20.59 -6.50
C LYS A 201 16.37 19.53 -7.01
N VAL A 202 16.34 18.38 -6.35
CA VAL A 202 15.52 17.23 -6.75
C VAL A 202 14.23 17.18 -5.93
N ARG A 203 13.12 16.94 -6.62
CA ARG A 203 11.88 16.47 -6.01
C ARG A 203 11.55 15.09 -6.55
N LEU A 204 11.09 14.21 -5.68
CA LEU A 204 10.67 12.86 -6.02
C LEU A 204 9.17 12.68 -5.74
N LEU A 205 8.50 11.94 -6.60
CA LEU A 205 7.13 11.47 -6.40
C LEU A 205 7.13 9.96 -6.62
N ALA A 206 6.83 9.20 -5.56
CA ALA A 206 6.75 7.75 -5.66
C ALA A 206 5.64 7.34 -6.65
N ASP A 207 5.85 6.24 -7.39
CA ASP A 207 4.85 5.70 -8.32
C ASP A 207 3.49 5.46 -7.65
N PHE A 208 3.49 5.01 -6.40
CA PHE A 208 2.26 4.84 -5.63
C PHE A 208 1.56 6.18 -5.36
N ALA A 209 2.30 7.21 -4.97
CA ALA A 209 1.77 8.55 -4.77
C ALA A 209 1.18 9.13 -6.06
N GLU A 210 1.81 8.88 -7.21
CA GLU A 210 1.24 9.22 -8.53
C GLU A 210 -0.11 8.54 -8.74
N ARG A 211 -0.19 7.21 -8.54
CA ARG A 211 -1.43 6.44 -8.69
C ARG A 211 -2.53 6.95 -7.77
N LEU A 212 -2.17 7.30 -6.53
CA LEU A 212 -3.10 7.86 -5.55
C LEU A 212 -3.64 9.21 -5.98
N CYS A 213 -2.78 10.13 -6.43
CA CYS A 213 -3.21 11.43 -6.97
C CYS A 213 -4.13 11.26 -8.18
N ARG A 214 -3.79 10.40 -9.14
CA ARG A 214 -4.66 10.11 -10.30
C ARG A 214 -6.02 9.56 -9.87
N ALA A 215 -6.04 8.64 -8.92
CA ALA A 215 -7.28 8.03 -8.45
C ALA A 215 -8.18 9.00 -7.66
N GLN A 216 -7.61 10.10 -7.15
CA GLN A 216 -8.35 11.22 -6.56
C GLN A 216 -8.73 12.32 -7.58
N GLY A 217 -8.44 12.12 -8.88
CA GLY A 217 -8.72 13.09 -9.93
C GLY A 217 -7.78 14.31 -9.92
N LEU A 218 -6.57 14.15 -9.37
CA LEU A 218 -5.55 15.19 -9.31
C LEU A 218 -4.49 14.95 -10.39
N ASP A 219 -3.94 16.03 -10.94
CA ASP A 219 -2.80 15.94 -11.84
C ASP A 219 -1.52 15.67 -11.02
N PRO A 220 -0.82 14.53 -11.22
CA PRO A 220 0.41 14.24 -10.49
C PRO A 220 1.56 15.20 -10.80
N ALA A 221 1.53 15.86 -11.96
CA ALA A 221 2.54 16.84 -12.35
C ALA A 221 2.34 18.21 -11.66
N ASP A 222 1.20 18.44 -11.01
CA ASP A 222 0.91 19.65 -10.25
C ASP A 222 1.25 19.43 -8.76
N PRO A 223 2.42 19.90 -8.27
CA PRO A 223 2.83 19.69 -6.88
C PRO A 223 2.00 20.49 -5.87
N ALA A 224 1.18 21.45 -6.31
CA ALA A 224 0.26 22.16 -5.41
C ALA A 224 -0.99 21.32 -5.10
N ARG A 225 -1.39 20.44 -6.02
CA ARG A 225 -2.55 19.56 -5.86
C ARG A 225 -2.15 18.13 -5.47
N CYS A 226 -1.14 17.56 -6.13
CA CYS A 226 -0.51 16.32 -5.71
C CYS A 226 0.64 16.64 -4.74
N ASP A 227 0.30 16.98 -3.51
CA ASP A 227 1.22 17.50 -2.47
C ASP A 227 2.15 16.44 -1.84
N ARG A 228 2.44 15.34 -2.56
CA ARG A 228 3.33 14.24 -2.12
C ARG A 228 4.73 14.27 -2.73
N TRP A 229 5.07 15.34 -3.43
CA TRP A 229 6.44 15.54 -3.92
C TRP A 229 7.38 15.84 -2.75
N THR A 230 8.26 14.90 -2.43
CA THR A 230 9.28 15.06 -1.39
C THR A 230 10.55 15.67 -1.98
N ALA A 231 11.24 16.49 -1.20
CA ALA A 231 12.59 16.93 -1.57
C ALA A 231 13.55 15.77 -1.34
N ALA A 232 14.43 15.51 -2.30
CA ALA A 232 15.55 14.60 -2.12
C ALA A 232 16.81 15.46 -2.03
N ASP A 233 17.34 15.57 -0.81
CA ASP A 233 18.55 16.34 -0.54
C ASP A 233 19.78 15.45 -0.78
N ALA A 234 20.84 16.04 -1.32
CA ALA A 234 22.13 15.36 -1.39
C ALA A 234 22.76 15.21 0.01
N GLU A 235 22.44 16.13 0.92
CA GLU A 235 23.03 16.23 2.27
C GLU A 235 22.28 15.41 3.33
N ALA A 236 21.03 15.00 3.04
CA ALA A 236 20.25 14.17 3.95
C ALA A 236 20.09 12.77 3.37
N ALA A 237 20.67 11.77 4.04
CA ALA A 237 20.34 10.38 3.79
C ALA A 237 18.89 10.13 4.27
N VAL A 238 17.95 10.20 3.33
CA VAL A 238 16.54 9.86 3.57
C VAL A 238 16.30 8.47 2.99
N GLY A 239 15.40 7.70 3.60
CA GLY A 239 14.91 6.47 3.00
C GLY A 239 14.37 6.80 1.61
N HIS A 240 14.98 6.26 0.57
CA HIS A 240 14.51 6.36 -0.81
C HIS A 240 14.74 5.01 -1.46
N TRP A 241 13.66 4.37 -1.91
CA TRP A 241 13.71 3.08 -2.59
C TRP A 241 12.43 2.88 -3.42
N GLY A 242 12.52 2.11 -4.49
CA GLY A 242 11.42 1.91 -5.44
C GLY A 242 11.48 2.84 -6.63
N ARG A 243 10.38 2.91 -7.38
CA ARG A 243 10.27 3.75 -8.59
C ARG A 243 9.72 5.12 -8.26
N TYR A 244 10.37 6.15 -8.81
CA TYR A 244 9.98 7.54 -8.64
C TYR A 244 9.93 8.25 -9.97
N ARG A 245 9.03 9.22 -10.04
CA ARG A 245 9.18 10.38 -10.94
C ARG A 245 10.03 11.42 -10.26
N TYR A 246 10.91 12.06 -11.03
CA TYR A 246 11.71 13.16 -10.53
C TYR A 246 11.46 14.45 -11.30
N ALA A 247 11.64 15.56 -10.61
CA ALA A 247 11.79 16.89 -11.18
C ALA A 247 13.05 17.54 -10.61
N ILE A 248 13.94 18.02 -11.47
CA ILE A 248 15.19 18.69 -11.10
C ILE A 248 15.13 20.13 -11.60
N ALA A 249 15.56 21.07 -10.75
CA ALA A 249 15.80 22.45 -11.12
C ALA A 249 17.21 22.89 -10.71
N TRP A 250 17.98 23.44 -11.64
CA TRP A 250 19.30 24.02 -11.40
C TRP A 250 19.23 25.55 -11.27
N ALA A 251 20.20 26.14 -10.57
CA ALA A 251 20.27 27.59 -10.34
C ALA A 251 20.45 28.41 -11.63
N ASP A 252 20.98 27.81 -12.69
CA ASP A 252 21.15 28.42 -14.01
C ASP A 252 19.87 28.40 -14.87
N GLY A 253 18.74 27.94 -14.32
CA GLY A 253 17.46 27.88 -15.00
C GLY A 253 17.21 26.59 -15.79
N ARG A 254 18.19 25.67 -15.87
CA ARG A 254 17.95 24.34 -16.45
C ARG A 254 16.98 23.55 -15.59
N SER A 255 16.23 22.66 -16.23
CA SER A 255 15.35 21.71 -15.54
C SER A 255 15.33 20.37 -16.25
N ALA A 256 14.99 19.31 -15.52
CA ALA A 256 14.85 17.96 -16.03
C ALA A 256 13.69 17.26 -15.34
N THR A 257 13.02 16.37 -16.07
CA THR A 257 12.03 15.47 -15.50
C THR A 257 12.24 14.08 -16.07
N GLY A 258 11.85 13.06 -15.32
CA GLY A 258 12.02 11.68 -15.75
C GLY A 258 11.58 10.69 -14.68
N THR A 259 12.04 9.47 -14.81
CA THR A 259 11.84 8.39 -13.84
C THR A 259 13.17 7.84 -13.38
N VAL A 260 13.24 7.42 -12.12
CA VAL A 260 14.41 6.76 -11.53
C VAL A 260 13.94 5.56 -10.71
N ASP A 261 14.61 4.43 -10.90
CA ASP A 261 14.45 3.25 -10.04
C ASP A 261 15.57 3.27 -9.00
N ILE A 262 15.20 3.39 -7.72
CA ILE A 262 16.13 3.38 -6.59
C ILE A 262 16.12 1.99 -5.97
N ALA A 263 17.17 1.22 -6.25
CA ALA A 263 17.29 -0.15 -5.76
C ALA A 263 17.60 -0.20 -4.25
N VAL A 264 17.10 -1.26 -3.60
CA VAL A 264 17.49 -1.64 -2.24
C VAL A 264 18.79 -2.42 -2.32
N ASP A 265 19.91 -1.72 -2.13
CA ASP A 265 21.25 -2.28 -2.15
C ASP A 265 22.17 -1.50 -1.18
N GLN A 266 23.45 -1.86 -1.12
CA GLN A 266 24.45 -1.26 -0.22
C GLN A 266 25.00 0.09 -0.71
N ALA A 267 24.54 0.61 -1.85
CA ALA A 267 24.99 1.90 -2.36
C ALA A 267 24.34 3.04 -1.57
N GLU A 268 25.17 3.92 -1.01
CA GLU A 268 24.74 5.07 -0.21
C GLU A 268 24.22 6.23 -1.06
N THR A 269 24.39 6.18 -2.38
CA THR A 269 24.06 7.29 -3.29
C THR A 269 23.41 6.80 -4.57
N VAL A 270 22.43 7.57 -5.07
CA VAL A 270 21.88 7.45 -6.42
C VAL A 270 22.13 8.74 -7.20
N THR A 271 22.67 8.60 -8.41
CA THR A 271 22.87 9.71 -9.35
C THR A 271 21.75 9.75 -10.37
N ILE A 272 21.02 10.87 -10.45
CA ILE A 272 20.03 11.12 -11.51
C ILE A 272 20.76 11.77 -12.70
N PRO A 273 20.75 11.12 -13.88
CA PRO A 273 21.45 11.63 -15.07
C PRO A 273 20.79 12.89 -15.64
N PRO A 274 21.51 13.66 -16.47
CA PRO A 274 20.93 14.82 -17.15
C PRO A 274 19.77 14.42 -18.06
N PRO A 275 18.87 15.36 -18.39
CA PRO A 275 17.77 15.07 -19.30
C PRO A 275 18.36 14.59 -20.64
N SER A 276 17.78 13.51 -21.18
CA SER A 276 18.06 13.12 -22.56
C SER A 276 17.68 14.31 -23.47
N PRO A 277 18.53 14.68 -24.46
CA PRO A 277 18.17 15.74 -25.38
C PRO A 277 16.84 15.42 -26.07
N PRO A 278 15.99 16.43 -26.35
CA PRO A 278 14.73 16.20 -27.03
C PRO A 278 14.99 15.47 -28.36
N ARG A 279 14.30 14.35 -28.56
CA ARG A 279 14.29 13.63 -29.84
C ARG A 279 13.42 14.34 -30.86
#